data_AF-A0A8S4GHU1-F1
#
_entry.id   AF-A0A8S4GHU1-F1
#
_cell.length_a   1.000
_cell.length_b   1.000
_cell.length_c   1.000
_cell.angle_alpha   90.00
_cell.angle_beta   90.00
_cell.angle_gamma   90.00
#
_symmetry.space_group_name_H-M   'P 1'
#
loop_
_entity.id
_entity.type
_entity.pdbx_description
1 polymer ?
#
loop_
_entity_poly.entity_id
_entity_poly.type
_entity_poly.pdbx_seq_one_letter_code
_entity_poly.pdbx_strand_id
1 'polypeptide(L)'
;MGPGTGSSKLRKDDYQQYILRCYDVALAERLRKSLRDDDQRSTPEVRLQFDEAASFFTGTGDPSSGKLSFNSEQRVVFARKLPTVVESYKTRNDIDLVKIGEIGDILVVQDPDDPFPHPPKGELADGLTPAMRSAAANRFRPDPKADPSVVKSVENDLVRLIDGGAPVGCTIVDVEEEWDDGLGRYVPAVAKKKVQNEAPALGGGGVAPPDVGPSRAADVDSDQDEYAALGESLFKSAMG
;
A
#
# COMPACT_ATOMS: atom_id res chain seq x y z
N MET A 1 -1.71 8.67 -32.34
CA MET A 1 -1.83 8.53 -30.88
C MET A 1 -2.21 7.08 -30.59
N GLY A 2 -1.23 6.23 -30.29
CA GLY A 2 -1.47 4.87 -29.84
C GLY A 2 -1.64 4.86 -28.31
N PRO A 3 -2.50 4.00 -27.74
CA PRO A 3 -2.60 3.87 -26.30
C PRO A 3 -1.31 3.25 -25.75
N GLY A 4 -0.60 4.01 -24.91
CA GLY A 4 0.56 3.52 -24.19
C GLY A 4 0.14 2.44 -23.21
N THR A 5 0.40 1.19 -23.57
CA THR A 5 0.33 0.07 -22.64
C THR A 5 1.53 0.17 -21.70
N GLY A 6 1.32 0.83 -20.57
CA GLY A 6 2.23 0.75 -19.42
C GLY A 6 2.25 -0.68 -18.92
N SER A 7 3.11 -1.52 -19.49
CA SER A 7 3.47 -2.80 -18.90
C SER A 7 4.20 -2.51 -17.60
N SER A 8 3.50 -2.63 -16.47
CA SER A 8 4.15 -2.76 -15.17
C SER A 8 5.05 -3.99 -15.25
N LYS A 9 6.36 -3.74 -15.41
CA LYS A 9 7.36 -4.79 -15.23
C LYS A 9 7.21 -5.27 -13.79
N LEU A 10 6.55 -6.41 -13.59
CA LEU A 10 6.63 -7.17 -12.34
C LEU A 10 8.11 -7.27 -12.02
N ARG A 11 8.54 -6.66 -10.90
CA ARG A 11 9.93 -6.79 -10.49
C ARG A 11 10.14 -8.26 -10.18
N LYS A 12 11.33 -8.76 -10.50
CA LYS A 12 11.68 -10.18 -10.37
C LYS A 12 11.61 -10.70 -8.92
N ASP A 13 11.32 -9.82 -7.95
CA ASP A 13 11.36 -10.06 -6.52
C ASP A 13 10.04 -9.68 -5.78
N ASP A 14 8.94 -9.39 -6.48
CA ASP A 14 7.66 -9.08 -5.82
C ASP A 14 6.96 -10.38 -5.37
N TYR A 15 7.46 -10.98 -4.30
CA TYR A 15 6.84 -12.15 -3.67
C TYR A 15 5.54 -11.76 -2.97
N GLN A 16 4.41 -12.04 -3.62
CA GLN A 16 3.10 -11.90 -2.99
C GLN A 16 2.82 -13.09 -2.07
N GLN A 17 2.46 -12.80 -0.82
CA GLN A 17 2.15 -13.81 0.19
C GLN A 17 0.71 -13.65 0.69
N TYR A 18 0.10 -14.78 1.05
CA TYR A 18 -1.26 -14.85 1.57
C TYR A 18 -1.34 -15.88 2.70
N ILE A 19 -2.27 -15.68 3.63
CA ILE A 19 -2.68 -16.76 4.55
C ILE A 19 -3.76 -17.60 3.89
N LEU A 20 -3.62 -18.93 3.91
CA LEU A 20 -4.71 -19.84 3.55
C LEU A 20 -5.42 -20.31 4.82
N ARG A 21 -6.68 -19.93 4.99
CA ARG A 21 -7.54 -20.33 6.11
C ARG A 21 -8.53 -21.39 5.65
N CYS A 22 -8.42 -22.59 6.21
CA CYS A 22 -9.38 -23.67 6.02
C CYS A 22 -10.21 -23.83 7.30
N TYR A 23 -11.55 -23.73 7.19
CA TYR A 23 -12.44 -24.03 8.31
C TYR A 23 -12.66 -25.53 8.49
N ASP A 24 -12.66 -26.30 7.41
CA ASP A 24 -12.63 -27.77 7.46
C ASP A 24 -11.29 -28.23 8.06
N VAL A 25 -11.35 -28.67 9.32
CA VAL A 25 -10.20 -29.16 10.08
C VAL A 25 -9.60 -30.41 9.43
N ALA A 26 -10.43 -31.29 8.85
CA ALA A 26 -9.94 -32.51 8.20
C ALA A 26 -9.17 -32.19 6.91
N LEU A 27 -9.65 -31.24 6.11
CA LEU A 27 -8.90 -30.72 4.97
C LEU A 27 -7.59 -30.06 5.42
N ALA A 28 -7.63 -29.21 6.45
CA ALA A 28 -6.46 -28.53 6.98
C ALA A 28 -5.37 -29.51 7.44
N GLU A 29 -5.73 -30.58 8.16
CA GLU A 29 -4.80 -31.62 8.59
C GLU A 29 -4.20 -32.40 7.42
N ARG A 30 -5.00 -32.75 6.40
CA ARG A 30 -4.47 -33.42 5.20
C ARG A 30 -3.49 -32.54 4.42
N LEU A 31 -3.80 -31.24 4.25
CA LEU A 31 -2.89 -30.28 3.64
C LEU A 31 -1.59 -30.16 4.45
N ARG A 32 -1.68 -30.01 5.77
CA ARG A 32 -0.51 -29.94 6.67
C ARG A 32 0.35 -31.20 6.58
N LYS A 33 -0.25 -32.38 6.62
CA LYS A 33 0.45 -33.65 6.48
C LYS A 33 1.19 -33.70 5.15
N SER A 34 0.51 -33.33 4.08
CA SER A 34 1.09 -33.34 2.74
C SER A 34 2.24 -32.35 2.54
N LEU A 35 2.28 -31.24 3.28
CA LEU A 35 3.39 -30.28 3.28
C LEU A 35 4.59 -30.75 4.12
N ARG A 36 4.39 -31.71 5.02
CA ARG A 36 5.45 -32.28 5.88
C ARG A 36 6.03 -33.56 5.32
N ASP A 37 5.23 -34.33 4.58
CA ASP A 37 5.66 -35.56 3.93
C ASP A 37 6.56 -35.17 2.73
N ASP A 38 7.88 -35.21 2.94
CA ASP A 38 8.94 -34.94 1.94
C ASP A 38 9.03 -36.03 0.85
N ASP A 39 8.01 -36.88 0.72
CA ASP A 39 8.02 -38.04 -0.16
C ASP A 39 7.82 -37.57 -1.62
N GLN A 40 8.94 -37.28 -2.28
CA GLN A 40 9.07 -36.82 -3.68
C GLN A 40 8.32 -37.67 -4.72
N ARG A 41 7.75 -38.82 -4.33
CA ARG A 41 7.08 -39.79 -5.20
C ARG A 41 5.63 -39.44 -5.54
N SER A 42 4.97 -38.59 -4.75
CA SER A 42 3.67 -38.04 -5.11
C SER A 42 3.55 -36.61 -4.58
N THR A 43 3.88 -35.63 -5.42
CA THR A 43 3.57 -34.23 -5.06
C THR A 43 2.05 -34.09 -5.00
N PRO A 44 1.48 -33.62 -3.89
CA PRO A 44 0.05 -33.35 -3.83
C PRO A 44 -0.35 -32.38 -4.94
N GLU A 45 -1.42 -32.70 -5.67
CA GLU A 45 -1.97 -31.73 -6.62
C GLU A 45 -2.81 -30.71 -5.85
N VAL A 46 -2.13 -29.64 -5.38
CA VAL A 46 -2.77 -28.45 -4.84
C VAL A 46 -2.81 -27.40 -5.95
N ARG A 47 -4.01 -26.89 -6.26
CA ARG A 47 -4.18 -25.84 -7.27
C ARG A 47 -5.14 -24.76 -6.77
N LEU A 48 -4.73 -23.51 -6.89
CA LEU A 48 -5.56 -22.33 -6.66
C LEU A 48 -5.86 -21.66 -8.01
N GLN A 49 -7.13 -21.36 -8.28
CA GLN A 49 -7.57 -20.72 -9.53
C GLN A 49 -8.54 -19.58 -9.23
N PHE A 50 -8.32 -18.42 -9.85
CA PHE A 50 -9.16 -17.22 -9.76
C PHE A 50 -9.57 -16.71 -11.16
N ASP A 51 -9.68 -17.62 -12.12
CA ASP A 51 -10.06 -17.32 -13.50
C ASP A 51 -11.59 -17.32 -13.70
N GLU A 52 -12.04 -17.00 -14.91
CA GLU A 52 -13.47 -17.00 -15.26
C GLU A 52 -14.14 -18.37 -15.02
N ALA A 53 -13.43 -19.46 -15.22
CA ALA A 53 -13.94 -20.81 -14.98
C ALA A 53 -14.12 -21.08 -13.48
N ALA A 54 -13.21 -20.57 -12.64
CA ALA A 54 -13.36 -20.62 -11.19
C ALA A 54 -14.56 -19.77 -10.73
N SER A 55 -14.76 -18.58 -11.29
CA SER A 55 -15.93 -17.75 -11.00
C SER A 55 -17.24 -18.47 -11.32
N PHE A 56 -17.34 -19.12 -12.48
CA PHE A 56 -18.49 -19.96 -12.85
C PHE A 56 -18.69 -21.14 -11.89
N PHE A 57 -17.60 -21.82 -11.50
CA PHE A 57 -17.64 -22.92 -10.53
C PHE A 57 -18.22 -22.49 -9.18
N THR A 58 -17.84 -21.30 -8.67
CA THR A 58 -18.32 -20.86 -7.36
C THR A 58 -19.82 -20.53 -7.37
N GLY A 59 -20.36 -20.03 -8.49
CA GLY A 59 -21.74 -19.55 -8.58
C GLY A 59 -22.07 -18.36 -7.68
N THR A 60 -21.06 -17.73 -7.05
CA THR A 60 -21.27 -16.71 -6.00
C THR A 60 -21.48 -15.29 -6.55
N GLY A 61 -21.06 -15.03 -7.78
CA GLY A 61 -21.00 -13.68 -8.36
C GLY A 61 -20.03 -12.74 -7.63
N ASP A 62 -19.14 -13.28 -6.77
CA ASP A 62 -18.08 -12.53 -6.11
C ASP A 62 -16.81 -12.58 -6.98
N PRO A 63 -16.29 -11.44 -7.49
CA PRO A 63 -15.08 -11.41 -8.29
C PRO A 63 -13.82 -11.80 -7.50
N SER A 64 -13.89 -11.81 -6.17
CA SER A 64 -12.81 -12.26 -5.29
C SER A 64 -12.96 -13.72 -4.87
N SER A 65 -13.85 -14.47 -5.52
CA SER A 65 -13.99 -15.91 -5.33
C SER A 65 -13.16 -16.70 -6.34
N GLY A 66 -12.76 -17.90 -5.96
CA GLY A 66 -11.97 -18.80 -6.76
C GLY A 66 -12.19 -20.25 -6.34
N LYS A 67 -11.35 -21.13 -6.87
CA LYS A 67 -11.41 -22.57 -6.61
C LYS A 67 -10.07 -23.05 -6.05
N LEU A 68 -10.14 -23.78 -4.94
CA LEU A 68 -9.05 -24.60 -4.43
C LEU A 68 -9.33 -26.05 -4.82
N SER A 69 -8.43 -26.65 -5.59
CA SER A 69 -8.39 -28.10 -5.80
C SER A 69 -7.30 -28.71 -4.94
N PHE A 70 -7.64 -29.76 -4.21
CA PHE A 70 -6.66 -30.59 -3.50
C PHE A 70 -6.94 -32.05 -3.82
N ASN A 71 -6.03 -32.67 -4.57
CA ASN A 71 -6.25 -33.97 -5.19
C ASN A 71 -7.50 -33.93 -6.08
N SER A 72 -8.53 -34.73 -5.78
CA SER A 72 -9.79 -34.79 -6.54
C SER A 72 -10.91 -33.95 -5.92
N GLU A 73 -10.68 -33.30 -4.79
CA GLU A 73 -11.67 -32.49 -4.10
C GLU A 73 -11.55 -31.02 -4.50
N GLN A 74 -12.69 -30.36 -4.68
CA GLN A 74 -12.76 -28.95 -5.05
C GLN A 74 -13.56 -28.18 -4.01
N ARG A 75 -13.01 -27.04 -3.58
CA ARG A 75 -13.60 -26.14 -2.60
C ARG A 75 -13.62 -24.72 -3.14
N VAL A 76 -14.57 -23.93 -2.66
CA VAL A 76 -14.61 -22.50 -2.97
C VAL A 76 -13.59 -21.79 -2.08
N VAL A 77 -12.88 -20.82 -2.66
CA VAL A 77 -11.97 -19.95 -1.91
C VAL A 77 -12.36 -18.50 -2.11
N PHE A 78 -12.32 -17.71 -1.05
CA PHE A 78 -12.60 -16.27 -1.08
C PHE A 78 -11.37 -15.49 -0.66
N ALA A 79 -10.90 -14.59 -1.52
CA ALA A 79 -9.91 -13.59 -1.16
C ALA A 79 -10.57 -12.47 -0.36
N ARG A 80 -10.04 -12.17 0.83
CA ARG A 80 -10.56 -11.16 1.75
C ARG A 80 -9.42 -10.34 2.33
N LYS A 81 -9.71 -9.07 2.65
CA LYS A 81 -8.72 -8.20 3.30
C LYS A 81 -8.65 -8.49 4.79
N LEU A 82 -7.45 -8.49 5.35
CA LEU A 82 -7.23 -8.47 6.79
C LEU A 82 -7.30 -7.03 7.31
N PRO A 83 -7.80 -6.83 8.54
CA PRO A 83 -7.79 -5.50 9.15
C PRO A 83 -6.39 -5.06 9.57
N THR A 84 -5.45 -6.00 9.69
CA THR A 84 -4.06 -5.76 10.08
C THR A 84 -3.13 -6.23 8.98
N VAL A 85 -2.06 -5.48 8.74
CA VAL A 85 -0.91 -5.96 7.96
C VAL A 85 -0.10 -6.93 8.80
N VAL A 86 0.25 -8.08 8.21
CA VAL A 86 1.06 -9.12 8.86
C VAL A 86 2.39 -9.21 8.13
N GLU A 87 3.49 -9.00 8.85
CA GLU A 87 4.83 -9.10 8.27
C GLU A 87 5.37 -10.52 8.44
N SER A 88 6.00 -11.03 7.38
CA SER A 88 6.71 -12.31 7.42
C SER A 88 8.21 -12.06 7.46
N TYR A 89 8.89 -12.82 8.32
CA TYR A 89 10.33 -12.76 8.53
C TYR A 89 10.93 -14.14 8.35
N LYS A 90 12.13 -14.20 7.79
CA LYS A 90 12.99 -15.38 7.86
C LYS A 90 14.14 -15.14 8.83
N THR A 91 14.61 -16.20 9.45
CA THR A 91 15.79 -16.16 10.33
C THR A 91 16.61 -17.42 10.16
N ARG A 92 17.91 -17.31 10.47
CA ARG A 92 18.84 -18.44 10.53
C ARG A 92 19.16 -18.86 11.96
N ASN A 93 19.03 -17.94 12.93
CA ASN A 93 19.51 -18.10 14.31
C ASN A 93 18.48 -17.66 15.36
N ASP A 94 17.23 -17.40 14.96
CA ASP A 94 16.12 -16.93 15.81
C ASP A 94 16.35 -15.58 16.52
N ILE A 95 17.40 -14.85 16.13
CA ILE A 95 17.75 -13.53 16.65
C ILE A 95 17.62 -12.50 15.52
N ASP A 96 18.29 -12.74 14.40
CA ASP A 96 18.28 -11.84 13.26
C ASP A 96 17.09 -12.15 12.37
N LEU A 97 16.12 -11.25 12.37
CA LEU A 97 14.89 -11.34 11.57
C LEU A 97 15.05 -10.49 10.31
N VAL A 98 14.97 -11.14 9.14
CA VAL A 98 14.97 -10.47 7.84
C VAL A 98 13.55 -10.47 7.29
N LYS A 99 12.96 -9.29 7.11
CA LYS A 99 11.63 -9.15 6.51
C LYS A 99 11.66 -9.67 5.08
N ILE A 100 10.66 -10.48 4.72
CA ILE A 100 10.53 -11.08 3.38
C ILE A 100 9.21 -10.76 2.70
N GLY A 101 8.22 -10.26 3.43
CA GLY A 101 6.93 -9.95 2.85
C GLY A 101 5.96 -9.30 3.83
N GLU A 102 4.86 -8.86 3.25
CA GLU A 102 3.71 -8.30 3.95
C GLU A 102 2.45 -9.01 3.43
N ILE A 103 1.55 -9.31 4.36
CA ILE A 103 0.30 -10.02 4.09
C ILE A 103 -0.84 -9.14 4.56
N GLY A 104 -1.53 -8.53 3.61
CA GLY A 104 -2.76 -7.77 3.82
C GLY A 104 -4.03 -8.56 3.50
N ASP A 105 -3.90 -9.71 2.84
CA ASP A 105 -5.03 -10.50 2.34
C ASP A 105 -4.98 -11.96 2.82
N ILE A 106 -6.15 -12.56 2.95
CA ILE A 106 -6.36 -13.94 3.38
C ILE A 106 -7.27 -14.67 2.39
N LEU A 107 -6.91 -15.90 2.08
CA LEU A 107 -7.68 -16.83 1.26
C LEU A 107 -8.48 -17.74 2.19
N VAL A 108 -9.80 -17.57 2.21
CA VAL A 108 -10.70 -18.34 3.06
C VAL A 108 -11.32 -19.47 2.25
N VAL A 109 -10.95 -20.70 2.57
CA VAL A 109 -11.51 -21.91 1.97
C VAL A 109 -12.80 -22.26 2.68
N GLN A 110 -13.85 -22.47 1.89
CA GLN A 110 -15.17 -22.81 2.38
C GLN A 110 -15.71 -24.05 1.70
N ASP A 111 -16.38 -24.87 2.49
CA ASP A 111 -17.08 -26.04 1.99
C ASP A 111 -18.43 -25.65 1.38
N PRO A 112 -18.88 -26.34 0.33
CA PRO A 112 -20.22 -26.13 -0.22
C PRO A 112 -21.33 -26.32 0.84
N ASP A 113 -21.10 -27.22 1.79
CA ASP A 113 -22.03 -27.59 2.86
C ASP A 113 -21.70 -26.93 4.20
N ASP A 114 -20.81 -25.92 4.20
CA ASP A 114 -20.39 -25.26 5.43
C ASP A 114 -21.58 -24.55 6.10
N PRO A 115 -21.91 -24.85 7.38
CA PRO A 115 -22.97 -24.14 8.10
C PRO A 115 -22.65 -22.67 8.36
N PHE A 116 -21.38 -22.25 8.23
CA PHE A 116 -20.99 -20.86 8.41
C PHE A 116 -21.30 -20.03 7.16
N PRO A 117 -21.85 -18.80 7.31
CA PRO A 117 -22.11 -17.92 6.18
C PRO A 117 -20.81 -17.56 5.46
N HIS A 118 -20.90 -17.36 4.15
CA HIS A 118 -19.78 -16.86 3.34
C HIS A 118 -19.12 -15.65 4.01
N PRO A 119 -17.78 -15.56 3.99
CA PRO A 119 -17.10 -14.41 4.57
C PRO A 119 -17.59 -13.14 3.87
N PRO A 120 -17.92 -12.07 4.64
CA PRO A 120 -18.47 -10.86 4.08
C PRO A 120 -17.54 -10.29 3.01
N LYS A 121 -18.10 -9.65 1.98
CA LYS A 121 -17.30 -8.98 0.95
C LYS A 121 -16.51 -7.84 1.59
N GLY A 122 -15.23 -7.73 1.23
CA GLY A 122 -14.34 -6.69 1.73
C GLY A 122 -13.40 -7.17 2.85
N GLU A 123 -13.27 -6.35 3.89
CA GLU A 123 -12.36 -6.55 5.02
C GLU A 123 -12.98 -7.40 6.12
N LEU A 124 -12.20 -8.32 6.69
CA LEU A 124 -12.61 -9.11 7.84
C LEU A 124 -12.63 -8.27 9.12
N ALA A 125 -13.57 -8.55 10.01
CA ALA A 125 -13.65 -7.87 11.31
C ALA A 125 -12.48 -8.25 12.24
N ASP A 126 -12.04 -9.51 12.17
CA ASP A 126 -11.03 -10.09 13.07
C ASP A 126 -9.65 -10.12 12.39
N GLY A 127 -8.60 -9.82 13.16
CA GLY A 127 -7.22 -10.10 12.77
C GLY A 127 -6.85 -11.58 12.93
N LEU A 128 -5.59 -11.92 12.69
CA LEU A 128 -5.13 -13.33 12.76
C LEU A 128 -5.04 -13.88 14.20
N THR A 129 -4.68 -13.03 15.17
CA THR A 129 -4.46 -13.47 16.55
C THR A 129 -5.70 -13.25 17.41
N PRO A 130 -5.91 -14.05 18.48
CA PRO A 130 -7.06 -13.89 19.38
C PRO A 130 -7.19 -12.50 19.98
N ALA A 131 -6.05 -11.84 20.25
CA ALA A 131 -6.03 -10.47 20.74
C ALA A 131 -6.69 -9.51 19.74
N MET A 132 -6.48 -9.71 18.44
CA MET A 132 -6.99 -8.86 17.36
C MET A 132 -8.43 -9.19 16.93
N ARG A 133 -9.21 -9.85 17.79
CA ARG A 133 -10.65 -10.04 17.55
C ARG A 133 -11.35 -8.69 17.45
N SER A 134 -12.13 -8.50 16.39
CA SER A 134 -12.88 -7.29 16.07
C SER A 134 -12.00 -6.04 16.12
N ALA A 135 -10.78 -6.16 15.57
CA ALA A 135 -9.74 -5.13 15.66
C ALA A 135 -10.21 -3.78 15.11
N ALA A 136 -10.87 -3.79 13.96
CA ALA A 136 -11.39 -2.57 13.33
C ALA A 136 -12.36 -1.79 14.23
N ALA A 137 -13.21 -2.48 14.99
CA ALA A 137 -14.19 -1.85 15.86
C ALA A 137 -13.65 -1.48 17.25
N ASN A 138 -12.73 -2.28 17.79
CA ASN A 138 -12.34 -2.20 19.21
C ASN A 138 -10.93 -1.69 19.47
N ARG A 139 -10.04 -1.70 18.46
CA ARG A 139 -8.61 -1.43 18.65
C ARG A 139 -8.10 -0.29 17.79
N PHE A 140 -8.65 -0.14 16.59
CA PHE A 140 -8.22 0.95 15.72
C PHE A 140 -8.87 2.25 16.16
N ARG A 141 -8.08 3.31 16.13
CA ARG A 141 -8.63 4.65 16.32
C ARG A 141 -9.53 4.93 15.11
N PRO A 142 -10.81 5.26 15.32
CA PRO A 142 -11.67 5.66 14.22
C PRO A 142 -11.09 6.88 13.53
N ASP A 143 -11.27 6.96 12.21
CA ASP A 143 -10.88 8.14 11.47
C ASP A 143 -11.52 9.39 12.08
N PRO A 144 -10.78 10.51 12.18
CA PRO A 144 -11.35 11.75 12.68
C PRO A 144 -12.54 12.14 11.81
N LYS A 145 -13.70 12.32 12.43
CA LYS A 145 -14.89 12.80 11.73
C LYS A 145 -14.69 14.27 11.41
N ALA A 146 -14.27 14.57 10.18
CA ALA A 146 -14.22 15.92 9.66
C ALA A 146 -15.54 16.26 8.95
N ASP A 147 -16.02 17.49 9.12
CA ASP A 147 -17.17 17.99 8.36
C ASP A 147 -16.79 18.08 6.87
N PRO A 148 -17.53 17.45 5.94
CA PRO A 148 -17.23 17.50 4.52
C PRO A 148 -17.10 18.92 3.96
N SER A 149 -17.85 19.88 4.51
CA SER A 149 -17.77 21.29 4.10
C SER A 149 -16.42 21.92 4.48
N VAL A 150 -15.90 21.59 5.65
CA VAL A 150 -14.59 22.04 6.13
C VAL A 150 -13.49 21.38 5.31
N VAL A 151 -13.57 20.08 5.05
CA VAL A 151 -12.61 19.36 4.20
C VAL A 151 -12.53 20.00 2.81
N LYS A 152 -13.68 20.28 2.20
CA LYS A 152 -13.74 20.93 0.89
C LYS A 152 -13.20 22.36 0.91
N SER A 153 -13.44 23.12 1.98
CA SER A 153 -12.86 24.46 2.13
C SER A 153 -11.34 24.38 2.18
N VAL A 154 -10.79 23.49 3.01
CA VAL A 154 -9.35 23.27 3.14
C VAL A 154 -8.75 22.78 1.83
N GLU A 155 -9.40 21.85 1.13
CA GLU A 155 -8.96 21.38 -0.19
C GLU A 155 -8.85 22.53 -1.19
N ASN A 156 -9.87 23.40 -1.26
CA ASN A 156 -9.82 24.56 -2.14
C ASN A 156 -8.71 25.56 -1.76
N ASP A 157 -8.50 25.78 -0.46
CA ASP A 157 -7.43 26.65 0.02
C ASP A 157 -6.03 26.06 -0.26
N LEU A 158 -5.86 24.74 -0.16
CA LEU A 158 -4.63 24.04 -0.52
C LEU A 158 -4.35 24.10 -2.02
N VAL A 159 -5.36 23.93 -2.87
CA VAL A 159 -5.23 24.10 -4.32
C VAL A 159 -4.78 25.53 -4.64
N ARG A 160 -5.39 26.54 -4.01
CA ARG A 160 -4.98 27.95 -4.19
C ARG A 160 -3.54 28.18 -3.79
N LEU A 161 -3.09 27.61 -2.67
CA LEU A 161 -1.71 27.69 -2.21
C LEU A 161 -0.73 27.11 -3.24
N ILE A 162 -1.06 25.93 -3.79
CA ILE A 162 -0.25 25.29 -4.85
C ILE A 162 -0.19 26.17 -6.09
N ASP A 163 -1.30 26.82 -6.44
CA ASP A 163 -1.39 27.76 -7.57
C ASP A 163 -0.74 29.13 -7.27
N GLY A 164 -0.09 29.30 -6.11
CA GLY A 164 0.60 30.54 -5.72
C GLY A 164 -0.33 31.66 -5.21
N GLY A 165 -1.59 31.33 -4.94
CA GLY A 165 -2.58 32.21 -4.33
C GLY A 165 -2.72 32.00 -2.82
N ALA A 166 -3.29 32.99 -2.13
CA ALA A 166 -3.59 32.87 -0.72
C ALA A 166 -4.93 32.12 -0.46
N PRO A 167 -5.04 31.40 0.67
CA PRO A 167 -6.32 30.90 1.17
C PRO A 167 -7.37 32.01 1.30
N VAL A 168 -8.65 31.65 1.26
CA VAL A 168 -9.75 32.62 1.39
C VAL A 168 -9.59 33.45 2.68
N GLY A 169 -9.55 34.78 2.54
CA GLY A 169 -9.45 35.69 3.69
C GLY A 169 -8.05 35.85 4.27
N CYS A 170 -7.03 35.21 3.68
CA CYS A 170 -5.64 35.34 4.07
C CYS A 170 -4.85 36.16 3.04
N THR A 171 -3.74 36.76 3.48
CA THR A 171 -2.76 37.39 2.59
C THR A 171 -1.41 36.77 2.90
N ILE A 172 -0.78 36.17 1.89
CA ILE A 172 0.58 35.67 2.02
C ILE A 172 1.51 36.84 1.71
N VAL A 173 2.34 37.18 2.69
CA VAL A 173 3.38 38.19 2.52
C VAL A 173 4.70 37.46 2.61
N ASP A 174 5.37 37.33 1.48
CA ASP A 174 6.77 36.93 1.45
C ASP A 174 7.63 38.12 1.88
N VAL A 175 8.46 37.92 2.89
CA VAL A 175 9.32 38.96 3.47
C VAL A 175 10.73 38.40 3.51
N GLU A 176 11.64 39.06 2.79
CA GLU A 176 13.07 38.80 2.92
C GLU A 176 13.53 39.30 4.29
N GLU A 177 14.16 38.44 5.08
CA GLU A 177 14.65 38.76 6.42
C GLU A 177 16.18 38.93 6.40
N GLU A 178 16.69 39.91 7.13
CA GLU A 178 18.12 40.06 7.40
C GLU A 178 18.42 39.81 8.89
N TRP A 179 19.60 39.26 9.17
CA TRP A 179 20.05 39.07 10.55
C TRP A 179 20.53 40.42 11.13
N ASP A 180 19.87 40.90 12.19
CA ASP A 180 20.27 42.12 12.89
C ASP A 180 21.21 41.76 14.05
N ASP A 181 22.49 42.10 13.92
CA ASP A 181 23.53 41.85 14.94
C ASP A 181 23.30 42.61 16.26
N GLY A 182 22.54 43.71 16.23
CA GLY A 182 22.18 44.49 17.41
C GLY A 182 21.03 43.89 18.22
N LEU A 183 20.12 43.17 17.55
CA LEU A 183 18.97 42.50 18.17
C LEU A 183 19.15 40.98 18.33
N GLY A 184 20.11 40.38 17.64
CA GLY A 184 20.37 38.93 17.66
C GLY A 184 19.22 38.09 17.09
N ARG A 185 18.47 38.64 16.12
CA ARG A 185 17.36 37.95 15.46
C ARG A 185 17.19 38.44 14.02
N TYR A 186 16.54 37.61 13.20
CA TYR A 186 16.07 38.01 11.88
C TYR A 186 15.01 39.10 11.99
N VAL A 187 15.13 40.12 11.15
CA VAL A 187 14.17 41.23 11.02
C VAL A 187 13.82 41.43 9.54
N PRO A 188 12.60 41.89 9.21
CA PRO A 188 12.22 42.22 7.85
C PRO A 188 13.21 43.21 7.20
N ALA A 189 13.78 42.86 6.04
CA ALA A 189 14.65 43.74 5.29
C ALA A 189 13.87 45.00 4.87
N VAL A 190 14.47 46.18 5.05
CA VAL A 190 13.78 47.47 4.86
C VAL A 190 13.59 47.76 3.36
N ALA A 191 12.41 47.38 2.85
CA ALA A 191 11.71 47.82 1.64
C ALA A 191 12.47 47.78 0.29
N LYS A 192 12.34 46.64 -0.41
CA LYS A 192 12.20 46.63 -1.89
C LYS A 192 10.96 45.81 -2.27
N LYS A 193 9.96 46.51 -2.82
CA LYS A 193 8.68 46.06 -3.42
C LYS A 193 8.17 44.63 -3.10
N LYS A 194 7.07 44.57 -2.35
CA LYS A 194 6.18 43.39 -2.26
C LYS A 194 5.57 43.07 -3.63
N VAL A 195 5.61 41.79 -4.02
CA VAL A 195 4.62 41.21 -4.94
C VAL A 195 3.45 40.76 -4.07
N GLN A 196 2.28 41.37 -4.24
CA GLN A 196 1.04 40.96 -3.59
C GLN A 196 0.26 40.08 -4.56
N ASN A 197 0.00 38.83 -4.20
CA ASN A 197 -0.99 38.00 -4.87
C ASN A 197 -2.26 38.01 -4.01
N GLU A 198 -3.18 38.90 -4.32
CA GLU A 198 -4.54 38.90 -3.74
C GLU A 198 -5.44 37.95 -4.54
N ALA A 199 -6.36 37.25 -3.86
CA ALA A 199 -7.35 36.44 -4.55
C ALA A 199 -8.44 37.34 -5.17
N PRO A 200 -8.77 37.20 -6.47
CA PRO A 200 -9.91 37.90 -7.03
C PRO A 200 -11.23 37.32 -6.50
N ALA A 201 -12.22 38.20 -6.30
CA ALA A 201 -13.59 37.79 -6.02
C ALA A 201 -14.17 37.00 -7.21
N LEU A 202 -15.00 35.99 -6.91
CA LEU A 202 -15.68 35.11 -7.86
C LEU A 202 -16.29 35.89 -9.05
N GLY A 203 -15.63 35.80 -10.20
CA GLY A 203 -16.10 36.31 -11.48
C GLY A 203 -15.68 35.35 -12.59
N GLY A 204 -16.65 34.64 -13.17
CA GLY A 204 -16.41 33.67 -14.22
C GLY A 204 -15.86 34.31 -15.50
N GLY A 205 -14.91 33.63 -16.13
CA GLY A 205 -14.37 34.00 -17.43
C GLY A 205 -13.08 33.25 -17.70
N GLY A 206 -13.14 32.27 -18.60
CA GLY A 206 -12.00 31.41 -18.93
C GLY A 206 -10.83 32.20 -19.52
N VAL A 207 -9.62 31.78 -19.17
CA VAL A 207 -8.39 32.26 -19.80
C VAL A 207 -7.48 31.06 -20.06
N ALA A 208 -6.95 31.02 -21.27
CA ALA A 208 -6.15 29.96 -21.88
C ALA A 208 -4.83 29.66 -21.12
N PRO A 209 -4.27 28.45 -21.24
CA PRO A 209 -3.04 28.07 -20.55
C PRO A 209 -1.81 28.81 -21.13
N PRO A 210 -0.86 29.27 -20.30
CA PRO A 210 0.40 29.78 -20.79
C PRO A 210 1.38 28.66 -21.13
N ASP A 211 2.16 28.94 -22.18
CA ASP A 211 3.20 28.15 -22.82
C ASP A 211 4.36 27.81 -21.87
N VAL A 212 4.74 26.53 -21.80
CA VAL A 212 5.76 26.01 -20.88
C VAL A 212 7.07 25.82 -21.66
N GLY A 213 7.96 26.81 -21.57
CA GLY A 213 9.34 26.70 -22.05
C GLY A 213 10.18 25.72 -21.20
N PRO A 214 11.28 25.16 -21.74
CA PRO A 214 11.90 23.97 -21.18
C PRO A 214 12.60 24.24 -19.85
N SER A 215 12.25 23.43 -18.86
CA SER A 215 12.85 23.36 -17.54
C SER A 215 14.33 22.97 -17.62
N ARG A 216 15.16 23.76 -16.95
CA ARG A 216 16.60 23.56 -16.75
C ARG A 216 16.79 22.35 -15.83
N ALA A 217 17.31 21.25 -16.37
CA ALA A 217 17.72 20.09 -15.59
C ALA A 217 18.83 20.51 -14.63
N ALA A 218 18.60 20.31 -13.33
CA ALA A 218 19.66 20.30 -12.34
C ALA A 218 20.08 18.84 -12.19
N ASP A 219 21.31 18.55 -12.62
CA ASP A 219 21.98 17.28 -12.42
C ASP A 219 22.19 17.06 -10.91
N VAL A 220 21.63 15.97 -10.39
CA VAL A 220 21.92 15.45 -9.04
C VAL A 220 22.34 13.99 -9.20
N ASP A 221 23.60 13.81 -9.59
CA ASP A 221 24.44 12.64 -9.31
C ASP A 221 25.35 13.07 -8.14
N SER A 222 25.71 12.31 -7.12
CA SER A 222 25.90 10.86 -7.00
C SER A 222 26.30 10.58 -5.54
N ASP A 223 25.60 9.73 -4.78
CA ASP A 223 26.06 9.24 -3.45
C ASP A 223 25.46 7.86 -3.09
N GLN A 224 25.25 6.96 -4.07
CA GLN A 224 24.74 5.59 -3.82
C GLN A 224 25.73 4.46 -4.14
N ASP A 225 26.92 4.75 -4.65
CA ASP A 225 27.87 3.71 -5.05
C ASP A 225 28.81 3.23 -3.92
N GLU A 226 28.76 3.84 -2.73
CA GLU A 226 29.71 3.51 -1.66
C GLU A 226 29.32 2.26 -0.83
N TYR A 227 28.06 1.80 -0.89
CA TYR A 227 27.62 0.62 -0.12
C TYR A 227 27.74 -0.72 -0.86
N ALA A 228 27.98 -0.71 -2.18
CA ALA A 228 28.19 -1.94 -2.95
C ALA A 228 29.63 -2.47 -2.82
N ALA A 229 30.62 -1.59 -2.65
CA ALA A 229 32.03 -1.96 -2.59
C ALA A 229 32.45 -2.64 -1.27
N LEU A 230 31.76 -2.33 -0.16
CA LEU A 230 32.04 -2.94 1.16
C LEU A 230 31.52 -4.39 1.26
N GLY A 231 30.48 -4.75 0.51
CA GLY A 231 29.91 -6.10 0.50
C GLY A 231 30.79 -7.14 -0.21
N GLU A 232 31.47 -6.75 -1.30
CA GLU A 232 32.35 -7.67 -2.05
C GLU A 232 33.71 -7.88 -1.37
N SER A 233 34.20 -6.89 -0.62
CA SER A 233 35.44 -6.95 0.14
C SER A 233 35.38 -7.98 1.28
N LEU A 234 34.26 -8.01 2.02
CA LEU A 234 34.07 -8.96 3.12
C LEU A 234 33.86 -10.40 2.64
N PHE A 235 33.26 -10.61 1.47
CA PHE A 235 33.02 -11.96 0.93
C PHE A 235 34.30 -12.63 0.40
N LYS A 236 35.25 -11.84 -0.13
CA LYS A 236 36.55 -12.36 -0.61
C LYS A 236 37.54 -12.65 0.52
N SER A 237 37.41 -12.01 1.68
CA SER A 237 38.27 -12.28 2.84
C SER A 237 37.87 -13.53 3.64
N ALA A 238 36.68 -14.10 3.39
CA ALA A 238 36.17 -15.28 4.12
C ALA A 238 36.33 -16.61 3.35
N MET A 239 36.89 -16.57 2.13
CA MET A 239 37.21 -17.75 1.32
C MET A 239 38.69 -17.84 0.93
N GLY A 240 39.56 -17.28 1.78
CA GLY A 240 41.01 -17.57 1.78
C GLY A 240 41.37 -18.48 2.94
#